data_AF-A0A3N4LUM9-F1
#
_entry.id   AF-A0A3N4LUM9-F1
#
_cell.length_a   1.000
_cell.length_b   1.000
_cell.length_c   1.000
_cell.angle_alpha   90.00
_cell.angle_beta   90.00
_cell.angle_gamma   90.00
#
_symmetry.space_group_name_H-M   'P 1'
#
loop_
_entity.id
_entity.type
_entity.pdbx_description
1 polymer ?
#
loop_
_entity_poly.entity_id
_entity_poly.type
_entity_poly.pdbx_seq_one_letter_code
_entity_poly.pdbx_strand_id
1 'polypeptide(L)'
;MHQTSSRLLRMTEDDRPFTKDFKDLFSTLMVSLPLSNHRVRFRTYAFSFTSEEAIGNLGSLKFSQSNRMPDPKDPSRIVTTTTTTTFSMAKEMARSVCQRFLDARFIEPADGKPVPIFPLKGCTWVLTPKGIYVLDRFCQRNGINQDHVLKLLHSQYNTMRLVILERDPKTDKLSHDRNTVEVIFRRFSGSTPNIKTGSSMSSDSDSVSEYADGVTGVKLVASRKISDKTVKNSFTGKDAVDWLLDCCTTVERKETLEICNLFVQYGLIQCVLEDRIYIQQYPGEKDFQATKGAVYVFTERGERINGWIGDRETNTTRLTSILNDPALRLLFREYLRETVCEENLSFYLDVVEFDKSFKAIDVNRPDAVRETLAAAYGLYNAFLAPGSPCELNIDHTLRQDMASRMTRTVAKDDSSMYASLKDVAALFERAQQQVFKLMAGDSVPKFTRSPRYVEVAGDKFCDEDRHSPFSDRARTGK
;
A
#
# COMPACT_ATOMS: atom_id res chain seq x y z
N MET A 1 -9.71 13.26 46.14
CA MET A 1 -8.87 14.42 45.77
C MET A 1 -9.10 14.71 44.30
N HIS A 2 -9.75 15.84 43.96
CA HIS A 2 -9.87 16.28 42.58
C HIS A 2 -8.59 17.02 42.22
N GLN A 3 -7.75 16.42 41.37
CA GLN A 3 -6.58 17.09 40.81
C GLN A 3 -7.04 17.88 39.58
N THR A 4 -7.14 19.19 39.73
CA THR A 4 -7.55 20.12 38.66
C THR A 4 -6.32 20.50 37.83
N SER A 5 -6.05 19.77 36.75
CA SER A 5 -5.02 20.18 35.77
C SER A 5 -5.64 21.15 34.75
N SER A 6 -5.04 22.33 34.59
CA SER A 6 -5.56 23.45 33.81
C SER A 6 -5.15 23.48 32.33
N ARG A 7 -4.35 22.52 31.85
CA ARG A 7 -3.96 22.46 30.42
C ARG A 7 -4.84 21.47 29.66
N LEU A 8 -5.78 22.05 28.90
CA LEU A 8 -6.80 21.40 28.07
C LEU A 8 -6.22 20.37 27.08
N LEU A 9 -5.05 20.68 26.51
CA LEU A 9 -4.33 19.89 25.51
C LEU A 9 -2.84 20.12 25.71
N ARG A 10 -1.99 19.11 25.46
CA ARG A 10 -0.55 19.36 25.32
C ARG A 10 -0.33 20.19 24.06
N MET A 11 0.50 21.22 24.17
CA MET A 11 0.90 22.07 23.05
C MET A 11 2.36 21.79 22.72
N THR A 12 2.69 21.82 21.43
CA THR A 12 4.08 21.81 20.95
C THR A 12 4.75 23.16 21.21
N GLU A 13 6.04 23.27 20.91
CA GLU A 13 6.80 24.52 21.01
C GLU A 13 6.23 25.64 20.11
N ASP A 14 5.51 25.26 19.04
CA ASP A 14 4.85 26.17 18.09
C ASP A 14 3.39 26.49 18.49
N ASP A 15 2.99 26.27 19.75
CA ASP A 15 1.62 26.46 20.27
C ASP A 15 0.53 25.64 19.53
N ARG A 16 0.93 24.58 18.84
CA ARG A 16 0.02 23.64 18.18
C ARG A 16 -0.41 22.53 19.13
N PRO A 17 -1.69 22.16 19.21
CA PRO A 17 -2.11 20.99 19.97
C PRO A 17 -1.44 19.71 19.46
N PHE A 18 -1.01 18.85 20.38
CA PHE A 18 -0.51 17.52 20.03
C PHE A 18 -1.57 16.78 19.21
N THR A 19 -1.11 16.17 18.11
CA THR A 19 -2.00 15.55 17.12
C THR A 19 -2.90 14.48 17.73
N LYS A 20 -2.35 13.69 18.68
CA LYS A 20 -3.12 12.68 19.41
C LYS A 20 -4.23 13.32 20.25
N ASP A 21 -3.90 14.31 21.06
CA ASP A 21 -4.85 14.95 21.98
C ASP A 21 -5.93 15.71 21.19
N PHE A 22 -5.57 16.31 20.06
CA PHE A 22 -6.50 16.95 19.12
C PHE A 22 -7.50 15.97 18.51
N LYS A 23 -7.05 14.80 18.06
CA LYS A 23 -7.93 13.73 17.53
C LYS A 23 -8.80 13.10 18.61
N ASP A 24 -8.26 12.95 19.82
CA ASP A 24 -9.00 12.44 20.97
C ASP A 24 -10.11 13.43 21.36
N LEU A 25 -9.85 14.74 21.34
CA LEU A 25 -10.87 15.77 21.56
C LEU A 25 -11.95 15.77 20.47
N PHE A 26 -11.56 15.67 19.20
CA PHE A 26 -12.51 15.53 18.08
C PHE A 26 -13.43 14.32 18.27
N SER A 27 -12.84 13.15 18.53
CA SER A 27 -13.58 11.91 18.66
C SER A 27 -14.50 11.92 19.89
N THR A 28 -14.03 12.53 20.99
CA THR A 28 -14.84 12.73 22.20
C THR A 28 -16.09 13.57 21.89
N LEU A 29 -15.94 14.66 21.13
CA LEU A 29 -17.08 15.48 20.70
C LEU A 29 -18.04 14.67 19.80
N MET A 30 -17.52 13.88 18.86
CA MET A 30 -18.39 13.10 17.96
C MET A 30 -19.18 12.02 18.72
N VAL A 31 -18.57 11.38 19.72
CA VAL A 31 -19.25 10.41 20.60
C VAL A 31 -20.33 11.09 21.45
N SER A 32 -20.07 12.29 21.96
CA SER A 32 -21.02 13.01 22.83
C SER A 32 -22.18 13.66 22.08
N LEU A 33 -22.09 13.81 20.76
CA LEU A 33 -23.16 14.32 19.91
C LEU A 33 -24.13 13.19 19.51
N PRO A 34 -25.42 13.49 19.34
CA PRO A 34 -26.42 12.49 18.94
C PRO A 34 -26.26 12.03 17.47
N LEU A 35 -25.58 12.82 16.63
CA LEU A 35 -25.39 12.57 15.19
C LEU A 35 -26.71 12.22 14.49
N SER A 36 -27.70 13.10 14.63
CA SER A 36 -29.05 12.90 14.11
C SER A 36 -29.18 13.33 12.65
N ASN A 37 -30.35 13.09 12.06
CA ASN A 37 -30.63 13.51 10.69
C ASN A 37 -31.09 14.96 10.66
N HIS A 38 -30.37 15.82 9.93
CA HIS A 38 -30.77 17.22 9.76
C HIS A 38 -31.20 17.50 8.33
N ARG A 39 -32.26 18.30 8.17
CA ARG A 39 -32.77 18.72 6.87
C ARG A 39 -32.24 20.11 6.54
N VAL A 40 -31.48 20.21 5.44
CA VAL A 40 -31.03 21.49 4.89
C VAL A 40 -31.66 21.67 3.51
N ARG A 41 -32.53 22.68 3.39
CA ARG A 41 -33.40 22.90 2.22
C ARG A 41 -34.29 21.67 1.93
N PHE A 42 -34.10 21.03 0.78
CA PHE A 42 -34.89 19.87 0.30
C PHE A 42 -34.17 18.52 0.49
N ARG A 43 -33.01 18.49 1.15
CA ARG A 43 -32.23 17.26 1.38
C ARG A 43 -32.06 17.00 2.88
N THR A 44 -32.12 15.72 3.24
CA THR A 44 -31.83 15.24 4.60
C THR A 44 -30.44 14.63 4.60
N TYR A 45 -29.61 15.07 5.54
CA TYR A 45 -28.26 14.56 5.75
C TYR A 45 -28.27 13.68 6.99
N ALA A 46 -27.81 12.44 6.84
CA ALA A 46 -27.71 11.50 7.95
C ALA A 46 -26.42 11.73 8.74
N PHE A 47 -26.43 11.35 10.03
CA PHE A 47 -25.27 11.44 10.91
C PHE A 47 -24.63 12.84 10.98
N SER A 48 -25.47 13.87 10.93
CA SER A 48 -25.04 15.26 10.88
C SER A 48 -25.23 15.97 12.22
N PHE A 49 -24.60 17.12 12.37
CA PHE A 49 -24.75 17.98 13.56
C PHE A 49 -24.70 19.46 13.16
N THR A 50 -25.20 20.33 14.03
CA THR A 50 -25.20 21.78 13.82
C THR A 50 -24.03 22.47 14.52
N SER A 51 -23.65 23.66 14.04
CA SER A 51 -22.65 24.51 14.71
C SER A 51 -22.98 24.74 16.19
N GLU A 52 -24.26 24.96 16.50
CA GLU A 52 -24.77 25.17 17.85
C GLU A 52 -24.57 23.97 18.76
N GLU A 53 -24.87 22.77 18.27
CA GLU A 53 -24.69 21.53 19.02
C GLU A 53 -23.21 21.28 19.31
N ALA A 54 -22.34 21.44 18.33
CA ALA A 54 -20.89 21.26 18.51
C ALA A 54 -20.32 22.25 19.54
N ILE A 55 -20.62 23.54 19.39
CA ILE A 55 -20.13 24.60 20.30
C ILE A 55 -20.72 24.43 21.71
N GLY A 56 -22.01 24.13 21.81
CA GLY A 56 -22.69 23.91 23.09
C GLY A 56 -22.13 22.70 23.84
N ASN A 57 -21.87 21.61 23.13
CA ASN A 57 -21.31 20.39 23.70
C ASN A 57 -19.86 20.59 24.15
N LEU A 58 -19.01 21.21 23.31
CA LEU A 58 -17.64 21.56 23.67
C LEU A 58 -17.56 22.43 24.95
N GLY A 59 -18.52 23.33 25.15
CA GLY A 59 -18.56 24.19 26.35
C GLY A 59 -18.72 23.45 27.68
N SER A 60 -19.22 22.21 27.68
CA SER A 60 -19.43 21.40 28.89
C SER A 60 -19.12 19.91 28.67
N LEU A 61 -18.17 19.63 27.78
CA LEU A 61 -17.87 18.28 27.31
C LEU A 61 -17.36 17.40 28.46
N LYS A 62 -17.95 16.22 28.62
CA LYS A 62 -17.52 15.23 29.61
C LYS A 62 -17.09 13.97 28.90
N PHE A 63 -15.83 13.57 29.09
CA PHE A 63 -15.31 12.32 28.60
C PHE A 63 -15.02 11.39 29.77
N SER A 64 -15.57 10.18 29.76
CA SER A 64 -15.29 9.17 30.78
C SER A 64 -14.54 8.00 30.17
N GLN A 65 -13.34 7.74 30.68
CA GLN A 65 -12.51 6.61 30.30
C GLN A 65 -12.44 5.61 31.45
N SER A 66 -12.78 4.34 31.21
CA SER A 66 -12.67 3.28 32.21
C SER A 66 -11.37 2.49 32.03
N ASN A 67 -10.49 2.53 33.02
CA ASN A 67 -9.31 1.67 33.11
C ASN A 67 -9.59 0.48 34.03
N ARG A 68 -9.33 -0.73 33.55
CA ARG A 68 -9.48 -1.96 34.33
C ARG A 68 -8.10 -2.48 34.73
N MET A 69 -7.81 -2.51 36.01
CA MET A 69 -6.56 -3.04 36.55
C MET A 69 -6.87 -4.05 37.66
N PRO A 70 -6.14 -5.17 37.75
CA PRO A 70 -6.29 -6.08 38.88
C PRO A 70 -5.94 -5.36 40.20
N ASP A 71 -6.68 -5.66 41.26
CA ASP A 71 -6.47 -5.06 42.58
C ASP A 71 -5.05 -5.39 43.06
N PRO A 72 -4.23 -4.40 43.46
CA PRO A 72 -2.89 -4.64 43.98
C PRO A 72 -2.84 -5.58 45.19
N LYS A 73 -3.95 -5.72 45.93
CA LYS A 73 -4.06 -6.57 47.12
C LYS A 73 -4.70 -7.93 46.83
N ASP A 74 -5.41 -8.06 45.71
CA ASP A 74 -6.10 -9.29 45.31
C ASP A 74 -6.13 -9.41 43.77
N PRO A 75 -5.20 -10.16 43.16
CA PRO A 75 -5.13 -10.33 41.71
C PRO A 75 -6.38 -10.95 41.07
N SER A 76 -7.28 -11.56 41.85
CA SER A 76 -8.54 -12.13 41.35
C SER A 76 -9.66 -11.10 41.16
N ARG A 77 -9.51 -9.90 41.74
CA ARG A 77 -10.49 -8.81 41.66
C ARG A 77 -10.07 -7.77 40.64
N ILE A 78 -10.94 -7.47 39.66
CA ILE A 78 -10.71 -6.40 38.69
C ILE A 78 -11.28 -5.09 39.23
N VAL A 79 -10.42 -4.09 39.44
CA VAL A 79 -10.81 -2.72 39.79
C VAL A 79 -11.01 -1.92 38.51
N THR A 80 -12.21 -1.38 38.30
CA THR A 80 -12.51 -0.48 37.18
C THR A 80 -12.45 0.96 37.66
N THR A 81 -11.39 1.67 37.34
CA THR A 81 -11.22 3.10 37.60
C THR A 81 -11.79 3.89 36.43
N THR A 82 -12.92 4.58 36.63
CA THR A 82 -13.48 5.48 35.61
C THR A 82 -12.96 6.89 35.83
N THR A 83 -12.08 7.37 34.95
CA THR A 83 -11.58 8.74 34.92
C THR A 83 -12.48 9.58 34.04
N THR A 84 -13.24 10.50 34.63
CA THR A 84 -14.05 11.47 33.89
C THR A 84 -13.32 12.80 33.77
N THR A 85 -12.85 13.12 32.56
CA THR A 85 -12.29 14.42 32.20
C THR A 85 -13.41 15.35 31.74
N THR A 86 -13.60 16.46 32.44
CA THR A 86 -14.56 17.51 32.03
C THR A 86 -13.81 18.66 31.41
N PHE A 87 -14.18 19.02 30.18
CA PHE A 87 -13.70 20.20 29.49
C PHE A 87 -14.74 21.30 29.64
N SER A 88 -14.28 22.50 29.97
CA SER A 88 -15.11 23.71 29.99
C SER A 88 -14.39 24.76 29.17
N MET A 89 -15.04 25.25 28.12
CA MET A 89 -14.47 26.27 27.25
C MET A 89 -15.49 27.33 26.88
N ALA A 90 -15.02 28.57 26.70
CA ALA A 90 -15.85 29.67 26.23
C ALA A 90 -16.27 29.43 24.77
N LYS A 91 -17.40 30.00 24.36
CA LYS A 91 -17.98 29.81 23.01
C LYS A 91 -17.00 30.12 21.87
N GLU A 92 -16.23 31.20 21.97
CA GLU A 92 -15.24 31.56 20.94
C GLU A 92 -14.08 30.57 20.87
N MET A 93 -13.66 30.01 22.02
CA MET A 93 -12.64 28.97 22.04
C MET A 93 -13.16 27.67 21.41
N ALA A 94 -14.39 27.28 21.72
CA ALA A 94 -15.06 26.14 21.06
C ALA A 94 -15.16 26.35 19.54
N ARG A 95 -15.52 27.57 19.08
CA ARG A 95 -15.55 27.92 17.66
C ARG A 95 -14.17 27.76 17.01
N SER A 96 -13.11 28.22 17.68
CA SER A 96 -11.72 28.06 17.19
C SER A 96 -11.30 26.58 17.11
N VAL A 97 -11.72 25.75 18.06
CA VAL A 97 -11.49 24.29 18.02
C VAL A 97 -12.23 23.67 16.83
N CYS A 98 -13.50 24.01 16.61
CA CYS A 98 -14.26 23.55 15.44
C CYS A 98 -13.65 24.02 14.12
N GLN A 99 -13.12 25.24 14.06
CA GLN A 99 -12.38 25.72 12.91
C GLN A 99 -11.18 24.82 12.60
N ARG A 100 -10.40 24.43 13.63
CA ARG A 100 -9.28 23.52 13.42
C ARG A 100 -9.74 22.14 12.94
N PHE A 101 -10.90 21.62 13.38
CA PHE A 101 -11.44 20.36 12.85
C PHE A 101 -11.80 20.46 11.36
N LEU A 102 -12.30 21.62 10.94
CA LEU A 102 -12.59 21.92 9.54
C LEU A 102 -11.30 22.04 8.71
N ASP A 103 -10.31 22.79 9.20
CA ASP A 103 -9.01 22.96 8.54
C ASP A 103 -8.26 21.62 8.40
N ALA A 104 -8.40 20.74 9.40
CA ALA A 104 -7.86 19.39 9.42
C ALA A 104 -8.67 18.39 8.55
N ARG A 105 -9.73 18.84 7.88
CA ARG A 105 -10.61 18.03 7.01
C ARG A 105 -11.29 16.86 7.73
N PHE A 106 -11.62 17.00 9.02
CA PHE A 106 -12.40 15.99 9.74
C PHE A 106 -13.91 16.12 9.52
N ILE A 107 -14.36 17.34 9.21
CA ILE A 107 -15.76 17.68 8.98
C ILE A 107 -15.87 18.54 7.73
N GLU A 108 -17.03 18.49 7.10
CA GLU A 108 -17.35 19.32 5.93
C GLU A 108 -18.81 19.80 5.99
N PRO A 109 -19.13 20.93 5.33
CA PRO A 109 -20.48 21.45 5.31
C PRO A 109 -21.41 20.51 4.53
N ALA A 110 -22.57 20.21 5.12
CA ALA A 110 -23.51 19.24 4.56
C ALA A 110 -24.02 19.62 3.16
N ASP A 111 -24.15 20.93 2.86
CA ASP A 111 -24.59 21.38 1.54
C ASP A 111 -23.49 21.44 0.48
N GLY A 112 -22.27 21.00 0.82
CA GLY A 112 -21.10 20.92 -0.06
C GLY A 112 -20.50 22.28 -0.44
N LYS A 113 -21.04 23.39 0.07
CA LYS A 113 -20.48 24.72 -0.22
C LYS A 113 -19.33 25.00 0.73
N PRO A 114 -18.12 25.32 0.24
CA PRO A 114 -16.99 25.56 1.12
C PRO A 114 -17.29 26.76 2.04
N VAL A 115 -17.17 26.52 3.33
CA VAL A 115 -17.32 27.55 4.37
C VAL A 115 -15.93 27.76 4.96
N PRO A 116 -15.26 28.91 4.71
CA PRO A 116 -13.89 29.11 5.18
C PRO A 116 -13.79 29.32 6.69
N ILE A 117 -14.85 29.85 7.30
CA ILE A 117 -14.91 30.19 8.73
C ILE A 117 -16.07 29.44 9.37
N PHE A 118 -15.80 28.63 10.39
CA PHE A 118 -16.80 27.93 11.17
C PHE A 118 -17.73 28.94 11.86
N PRO A 119 -19.02 29.03 11.46
CA PRO A 119 -19.94 30.00 12.01
C PRO A 119 -20.47 29.51 13.35
N LEU A 120 -20.88 30.45 14.19
CA LEU A 120 -21.46 30.15 15.50
C LEU A 120 -22.82 29.44 15.41
N LYS A 121 -23.55 29.62 14.30
CA LYS A 121 -24.93 29.16 14.12
C LYS A 121 -25.28 28.88 12.66
N GLY A 122 -26.30 28.05 12.43
CA GLY A 122 -27.00 27.95 11.15
C GLY A 122 -26.34 27.12 10.05
N CYS A 123 -25.21 26.46 10.35
CA CYS A 123 -24.58 25.50 9.45
C CYS A 123 -24.72 24.08 9.99
N THR A 124 -24.97 23.15 9.08
CA THR A 124 -25.00 21.71 9.34
C THR A 124 -23.74 21.08 8.76
N TRP A 125 -23.15 20.17 9.52
CA TRP A 125 -21.88 19.53 9.26
C TRP A 125 -22.05 18.02 9.19
N VAL A 126 -21.26 17.39 8.34
CA VAL A 126 -21.10 15.93 8.27
C VAL A 126 -19.63 15.59 8.48
N LEU A 127 -19.36 14.38 8.97
CA LEU A 127 -17.99 13.90 9.07
C LEU A 127 -17.49 13.51 7.68
N THR A 128 -16.24 13.87 7.40
CA THR A 128 -15.54 13.36 6.21
C THR A 128 -15.15 11.89 6.43
N PRO A 129 -14.81 11.13 5.38
CA PRO A 129 -14.27 9.79 5.53
C PRO A 129 -13.02 9.74 6.45
N LYS A 130 -12.18 10.78 6.40
CA LYS A 130 -11.05 10.97 7.32
C LYS A 130 -11.50 11.11 8.77
N GLY A 131 -12.49 11.96 9.04
CA GLY A 131 -13.06 12.15 10.37
C GLY A 131 -13.66 10.87 10.94
N ILE A 132 -14.37 10.11 10.10
CA ILE A 132 -14.96 8.81 10.48
C ILE A 132 -13.87 7.80 10.85
N TYR A 133 -12.79 7.70 10.05
CA TYR A 133 -11.67 6.80 10.37
C TYR A 133 -10.97 7.16 11.69
N VAL A 134 -10.79 8.46 11.97
CA VAL A 134 -10.23 8.92 13.25
C VAL A 134 -11.13 8.53 14.41
N LEU A 135 -12.44 8.70 14.27
CA LEU A 135 -13.45 8.31 15.26
C LEU A 135 -13.48 6.79 15.48
N ASP A 136 -13.42 6.00 14.41
CA ASP A 136 -13.40 4.53 14.46
C ASP A 136 -12.22 4.04 15.30
N ARG A 137 -11.01 4.50 14.97
CA ARG A 137 -9.79 4.15 15.71
C ARG A 137 -9.87 4.54 17.18
N PHE A 138 -10.48 5.69 17.49
CA PHE A 138 -10.70 6.13 18.87
C PHE A 138 -11.70 5.22 19.61
N CYS A 139 -12.79 4.82 18.97
CA CYS A 139 -13.79 3.93 19.55
C CYS A 139 -13.21 2.55 19.82
N GLN A 140 -12.46 1.98 18.86
CA GLN A 140 -11.78 0.70 19.02
C GLN A 140 -10.76 0.74 20.17
N ARG A 141 -9.93 1.78 20.25
CA ARG A 141 -8.90 1.92 21.29
C ARG A 141 -9.49 2.07 22.70
N ASN A 142 -10.65 2.71 22.83
CA ASN A 142 -11.28 2.99 24.12
C ASN A 142 -12.46 2.06 24.44
N GLY A 143 -12.80 1.10 23.56
CA GLY A 143 -13.94 0.19 23.74
C GLY A 143 -15.30 0.89 23.77
N ILE A 144 -15.49 1.95 22.98
CA ILE A 144 -16.73 2.72 22.94
C ILE A 144 -17.73 2.04 21.99
N ASN A 145 -18.83 1.55 22.55
CA ASN A 145 -19.89 0.83 21.82
C ASN A 145 -21.25 1.56 21.94
N GLN A 146 -21.30 2.84 21.58
CA GLN A 146 -22.55 3.59 21.56
C GLN A 146 -23.30 3.37 20.24
N ASP A 147 -24.61 3.10 20.31
CA ASP A 147 -25.42 2.68 19.16
C ASP A 147 -25.42 3.68 17.98
N HIS A 148 -25.55 4.98 18.26
CA HIS A 148 -25.53 6.00 17.21
C HIS A 148 -24.18 6.12 16.50
N VAL A 149 -23.08 5.93 17.24
CA VAL A 149 -21.72 5.93 16.68
C VAL A 149 -21.49 4.68 15.84
N LEU A 150 -21.86 3.51 16.34
CA LEU A 150 -21.71 2.25 15.59
C LEU A 150 -22.51 2.26 14.27
N LYS A 151 -23.69 2.87 14.26
CA LYS A 151 -24.48 3.07 13.02
C LYS A 151 -23.72 3.89 11.98
N LEU A 152 -22.99 4.92 12.38
CA LEU A 152 -22.12 5.69 11.48
C LEU A 152 -20.92 4.85 11.02
N LEU A 153 -20.24 4.17 11.94
CA LEU A 153 -19.02 3.40 11.64
C LEU A 153 -19.26 2.23 10.68
N HIS A 154 -20.44 1.59 10.76
CA HIS A 154 -20.85 0.50 9.86
C HIS A 154 -21.58 1.00 8.60
N SER A 155 -21.78 2.31 8.46
CA SER A 155 -22.43 2.88 7.28
C SER A 155 -21.49 2.91 6.07
N GLN A 156 -22.06 3.16 4.90
CA GLN A 156 -21.33 3.38 3.65
C GLN A 156 -20.39 4.60 3.66
N TYR A 157 -20.43 5.45 4.69
CA TYR A 157 -19.58 6.65 4.79
C TYR A 157 -18.17 6.33 5.30
N ASN A 158 -17.95 5.16 5.94
CA ASN A 158 -16.63 4.74 6.41
C ASN A 158 -15.83 4.05 5.30
N THR A 159 -15.30 4.84 4.36
CA THR A 159 -14.58 4.33 3.17
C THR A 159 -13.07 4.48 3.26
N MET A 160 -12.58 5.31 4.18
CA MET A 160 -11.19 5.80 4.18
C MET A 160 -10.20 4.73 4.65
N ARG A 161 -9.14 4.51 3.87
CA ARG A 161 -7.94 3.79 4.29
C ARG A 161 -6.80 4.76 4.58
N LEU A 162 -6.89 5.43 5.72
CA LEU A 162 -6.01 6.56 6.07
C LEU A 162 -4.56 6.12 6.30
N VAL A 163 -3.60 6.89 5.77
CA VAL A 163 -2.17 6.73 6.06
C VAL A 163 -1.84 7.30 7.45
N ILE A 164 -1.46 6.40 8.36
CA ILE A 164 -1.01 6.78 9.69
C ILE A 164 0.47 7.15 9.61
N LEU A 165 0.78 8.38 10.01
CA LEU A 165 2.14 8.92 9.99
C LEU A 165 2.81 8.69 11.33
N GLU A 166 4.04 8.22 11.28
CA GLU A 166 4.90 8.04 12.45
C GLU A 166 5.35 9.39 13.00
N ARG A 167 5.21 9.54 14.32
CA ARG A 167 5.47 10.79 15.05
C ARG A 167 6.23 10.51 16.33
N ASP A 168 7.11 11.43 16.68
CA ASP A 168 7.76 11.40 17.99
C ASP A 168 6.73 11.71 19.11
N PRO A 169 6.59 10.83 20.13
CA PRO A 169 5.56 10.99 21.16
C PRO A 169 5.81 12.16 22.12
N LYS A 170 7.04 12.69 22.18
CA LYS A 170 7.45 13.81 23.03
C LYS A 170 7.36 15.14 22.30
N THR A 171 7.70 15.19 21.01
CA THR A 171 7.76 16.44 20.25
C THR A 171 6.62 16.63 19.23
N ASP A 172 5.86 15.56 18.94
CA ASP A 172 4.81 15.50 17.91
C ASP A 172 5.30 15.78 16.47
N LYS A 173 6.63 15.79 16.25
CA LYS A 173 7.26 15.95 14.93
C LYS A 173 7.11 14.68 14.10
N LEU A 174 6.99 14.85 12.78
CA LEU A 174 6.90 13.75 11.81
C LEU A 174 8.26 13.07 11.63
N SER A 175 8.25 11.77 11.37
CA SER A 175 9.47 11.04 10.98
C SER A 175 9.95 11.51 9.60
N HIS A 176 11.23 11.85 9.50
CA HIS A 176 11.91 12.22 8.24
C HIS A 176 12.71 11.06 7.65
N ASP A 177 12.52 9.85 8.15
CA ASP A 177 13.22 8.68 7.63
C ASP A 177 12.86 8.43 6.14
N ARG A 178 13.88 8.11 5.34
CA ARG A 178 13.73 7.92 3.89
C ARG A 178 12.72 6.82 3.56
N ASN A 179 12.74 5.70 4.27
CA ASN A 179 11.83 4.59 3.99
C ASN A 179 10.39 4.98 4.30
N THR A 180 10.19 5.71 5.40
CA THR A 180 8.87 6.26 5.77
C THR A 180 8.34 7.19 4.69
N VAL A 181 9.17 8.12 4.20
CA VAL A 181 8.76 9.07 3.14
C VAL A 181 8.46 8.35 1.83
N GLU A 182 9.25 7.34 1.44
CA GLU A 182 9.00 6.54 0.24
C GLU A 182 7.70 5.71 0.36
N VAL A 183 7.32 5.24 1.55
CA VAL A 183 6.02 4.57 1.78
C VAL A 183 4.85 5.56 1.61
N ILE A 184 4.96 6.76 2.19
CA ILE A 184 3.95 7.81 2.02
C ILE A 184 3.82 8.15 0.54
N PHE A 185 4.95 8.28 -0.17
CA PHE A 185 4.98 8.60 -1.59
C PHE A 185 4.33 7.53 -2.49
N ARG A 186 4.47 6.23 -2.16
CA ARG A 186 3.76 5.15 -2.87
C ARG A 186 2.24 5.23 -2.73
N ARG A 187 1.76 5.67 -1.56
CA ARG A 187 0.33 5.94 -1.34
C ARG A 187 -0.11 7.20 -2.09
N PHE A 188 0.70 8.26 -2.02
CA PHE A 188 0.49 9.53 -2.68
C PHE A 188 0.33 9.40 -4.19
N SER A 189 1.23 8.67 -4.84
CA SER A 189 1.20 8.45 -6.29
C SER A 189 0.12 7.45 -6.73
N GLY A 190 -0.14 6.43 -5.91
CA GLY A 190 -1.03 5.33 -6.23
C GLY A 190 -0.37 4.23 -7.07
N SER A 191 -1.04 3.08 -7.17
CA SER A 191 -0.52 1.92 -7.91
C SER A 191 -0.39 2.15 -9.43
N THR A 192 -1.18 3.06 -9.98
CA THR A 192 -1.15 3.51 -11.37
C THR A 192 -1.40 5.02 -11.44
N PRO A 193 -0.90 5.73 -12.46
CA PRO A 193 -1.14 7.16 -12.64
C PRO A 193 -2.65 7.48 -12.65
N ASN A 194 -3.11 8.32 -11.72
CA ASN A 194 -4.52 8.70 -11.61
C ASN A 194 -4.85 9.91 -12.51
N ILE A 195 -5.11 9.66 -13.80
CA ILE A 195 -5.33 10.73 -14.79
C ILE A 195 -6.77 11.27 -14.75
N LYS A 196 -6.93 12.59 -14.64
CA LYS A 196 -8.24 13.28 -14.74
C LYS A 196 -8.87 13.02 -16.12
N THR A 197 -10.07 12.43 -16.14
CA THR A 197 -10.88 12.23 -17.35
C THR A 197 -11.91 13.36 -17.53
N GLY A 198 -12.40 13.52 -18.77
CA GLY A 198 -12.89 14.77 -19.39
C GLY A 198 -13.98 15.59 -18.69
N SER A 199 -14.63 15.10 -17.63
CA SER A 199 -15.60 15.88 -16.82
C SER A 199 -14.96 16.63 -15.63
N SER A 200 -13.72 16.29 -15.25
CA SER A 200 -12.97 16.88 -14.13
C SER A 200 -11.87 17.87 -14.56
N MET A 201 -11.72 18.10 -15.88
CA MET A 201 -10.76 19.06 -16.42
C MET A 201 -11.20 20.53 -16.24
N SER A 202 -12.50 20.77 -16.04
CA SER A 202 -13.09 22.12 -15.94
C SER A 202 -13.65 22.47 -14.56
N SER A 203 -13.70 21.52 -13.63
CA SER A 203 -14.18 21.77 -12.27
C SER A 203 -13.02 21.75 -11.28
N ASP A 204 -12.59 22.92 -10.85
CA ASP A 204 -11.86 23.14 -9.59
C ASP A 204 -12.82 22.89 -8.40
N SER A 205 -13.49 21.74 -8.38
CA SER A 205 -14.34 21.38 -7.26
C SER A 205 -13.42 20.94 -6.13
N ASP A 206 -13.23 21.82 -5.14
CA ASP A 206 -12.50 21.56 -3.89
C ASP A 206 -13.23 20.54 -2.98
N SER A 207 -13.98 19.61 -3.57
CA SER A 207 -14.77 18.62 -2.84
C SER A 207 -13.86 17.59 -2.20
N VAL A 208 -13.94 17.45 -0.87
CA VAL A 208 -13.20 16.46 -0.06
C VAL A 208 -13.52 15.02 -0.50
N SER A 209 -14.62 14.82 -1.23
CA SER A 209 -15.05 13.52 -1.75
C SER A 209 -14.12 12.89 -2.79
N GLU A 210 -13.17 13.63 -3.37
CA GLU A 210 -12.34 13.11 -4.46
C GLU A 210 -11.36 12.01 -4.05
N TYR A 211 -10.98 11.95 -2.75
CA TYR A 211 -10.06 10.96 -2.19
C TYR A 211 -10.69 10.15 -1.05
N ALA A 212 -12.00 9.96 -1.10
CA ALA A 212 -12.78 9.34 -0.02
C ALA A 212 -12.33 7.91 0.37
N ASP A 213 -11.67 7.18 -0.54
CA ASP A 213 -11.20 5.81 -0.29
C ASP A 213 -9.81 5.74 0.39
N GLY A 214 -9.01 6.81 0.35
CA GLY A 214 -7.62 6.83 0.82
C GLY A 214 -6.63 5.93 0.05
N VAL A 215 -7.06 5.32 -1.06
CA VAL A 215 -6.23 4.41 -1.90
C VAL A 215 -5.94 5.04 -3.25
N THR A 216 -6.83 5.92 -3.72
CA THR A 216 -6.66 6.66 -4.95
C THR A 216 -5.49 7.65 -4.82
N GLY A 217 -4.52 7.55 -5.73
CA GLY A 217 -3.38 8.45 -5.79
C GLY A 217 -3.77 9.87 -6.22
N VAL A 218 -2.84 10.82 -6.08
CA VAL A 218 -3.01 12.22 -6.47
C VAL A 218 -3.43 12.32 -7.94
N LYS A 219 -4.41 13.18 -8.21
CA LYS A 219 -4.91 13.36 -9.56
C LYS A 219 -3.90 14.08 -10.45
N LEU A 220 -3.73 13.55 -11.66
CA LEU A 220 -2.78 14.01 -12.65
C LEU A 220 -3.50 14.58 -13.87
N VAL A 221 -2.92 15.62 -14.44
CA VAL A 221 -3.26 16.16 -15.76
C VAL A 221 -2.41 15.44 -16.80
N ALA A 222 -3.08 14.73 -17.71
CA ALA A 222 -2.44 13.88 -18.73
C ALA A 222 -1.43 14.64 -19.59
N SER A 223 -1.79 15.86 -19.97
CA SER A 223 -1.02 16.71 -20.87
C SER A 223 -1.28 18.18 -20.51
N ARG A 224 -0.24 18.88 -20.05
CA ARG A 224 -0.27 20.30 -19.74
C ARG A 224 0.72 21.02 -20.64
N LYS A 225 0.26 22.01 -21.40
CA LYS A 225 1.14 22.87 -22.20
C LYS A 225 1.71 23.97 -21.29
N ILE A 226 3.02 24.01 -21.13
CA ILE A 226 3.75 25.01 -20.36
C ILE A 226 4.73 25.68 -21.33
N SER A 227 4.41 26.91 -21.74
CA SER A 227 5.09 27.62 -22.83
C SER A 227 5.16 26.75 -24.10
N ASP A 228 6.36 26.36 -24.54
CA ASP A 228 6.59 25.54 -25.74
C ASP A 228 6.70 24.04 -25.46
N LYS A 229 6.66 23.61 -24.19
CA LYS A 229 6.80 22.20 -23.81
C LYS A 229 5.47 21.62 -23.34
N THR A 230 5.20 20.39 -23.78
CA THR A 230 4.06 19.62 -23.28
C THR A 230 4.55 18.67 -22.19
N VAL A 231 4.03 18.86 -20.99
CA VAL A 231 4.37 18.08 -19.79
C VAL A 231 3.28 17.05 -19.57
N LYS A 232 3.67 15.78 -19.43
CA LYS A 232 2.73 14.68 -19.16
C LYS A 232 2.63 14.42 -17.66
N ASN A 233 1.49 13.86 -17.23
CA ASN A 233 1.28 13.36 -15.85
C ASN A 233 1.67 14.37 -14.76
N SER A 234 1.17 15.61 -14.89
CA SER A 234 1.51 16.71 -13.98
C SER A 234 0.43 16.94 -12.92
N PHE A 235 0.82 17.45 -11.75
CA PHE A 235 -0.10 17.87 -10.69
C PHE A 235 0.33 19.24 -10.14
N THR A 236 -0.57 19.94 -9.44
CA THR A 236 -0.22 21.23 -8.81
C THR A 236 0.26 21.05 -7.38
N GLY A 237 0.99 22.03 -6.85
CA GLY A 237 1.42 22.01 -5.45
C GLY A 237 0.23 21.98 -4.48
N LYS A 238 -0.87 22.66 -4.84
CA LYS A 238 -2.14 22.56 -4.11
C LYS A 238 -2.70 21.14 -4.09
N ASP A 239 -2.74 20.45 -5.23
CA ASP A 239 -3.25 19.07 -5.32
C ASP A 239 -2.48 18.13 -4.39
N ALA A 240 -1.16 18.34 -4.27
CA ALA A 240 -0.32 17.50 -3.42
C ALA A 240 -0.62 17.70 -1.92
N VAL A 241 -0.75 18.97 -1.49
CA VAL A 241 -1.11 19.33 -0.12
C VAL A 241 -2.51 18.84 0.23
N ASP A 242 -3.48 19.01 -0.67
CA ASP A 242 -4.86 18.58 -0.42
C ASP A 242 -4.93 17.04 -0.30
N TRP A 243 -4.22 16.28 -1.15
CA TRP A 243 -4.13 14.82 -0.99
C TRP A 243 -3.54 14.41 0.36
N LEU A 244 -2.44 15.04 0.78
CA LEU A 244 -1.81 14.75 2.07
C LEU A 244 -2.71 15.14 3.25
N LEU A 245 -3.52 16.19 3.12
CA LEU A 245 -4.52 16.53 4.14
C LEU A 245 -5.66 15.52 4.18
N ASP A 246 -6.13 15.02 3.04
CA ASP A 246 -7.31 14.15 3.01
C ASP A 246 -6.97 12.69 3.35
N CYS A 247 -5.83 12.19 2.86
CA CYS A 247 -5.45 10.77 2.92
C CYS A 247 -4.47 10.43 4.06
N CYS A 248 -3.91 11.41 4.76
CA CYS A 248 -2.98 11.17 5.87
C CYS A 248 -3.49 11.71 7.20
N THR A 249 -2.87 11.24 8.28
CA THR A 249 -3.13 11.69 9.65
C THR A 249 -2.63 13.11 9.99
N THR A 250 -2.22 13.92 9.01
CA THR A 250 -1.87 15.34 9.17
C THR A 250 -3.07 16.15 9.66
N VAL A 251 -2.81 17.24 10.37
CA VAL A 251 -3.85 18.13 10.91
C VAL A 251 -3.70 19.57 10.43
N GLU A 252 -2.52 19.95 9.95
CA GLU A 252 -2.24 21.30 9.46
C GLU A 252 -1.55 21.28 8.10
N ARG A 253 -1.77 22.33 7.30
CA ARG A 253 -1.11 22.51 5.99
C ARG A 253 0.42 22.53 6.13
N LYS A 254 0.98 23.12 7.20
CA LYS A 254 2.44 23.18 7.42
C LYS A 254 3.10 21.79 7.38
N GLU A 255 2.45 20.78 7.97
CA GLU A 255 2.95 19.39 7.96
C GLU A 255 2.96 18.78 6.56
N THR A 256 1.98 19.13 5.72
CA THR A 256 1.96 18.66 4.33
C THR A 256 3.08 19.28 3.51
N LEU A 257 3.45 20.54 3.79
CA LEU A 257 4.58 21.20 3.13
C LEU A 257 5.89 20.53 3.51
N GLU A 258 6.06 20.19 4.78
CA GLU A 258 7.22 19.43 5.27
C GLU A 258 7.37 18.10 4.52
N ILE A 259 6.29 17.32 4.35
CA ILE A 259 6.32 16.07 3.58
C ILE A 259 6.62 16.33 2.10
N CYS A 260 5.99 17.33 1.48
CA CYS A 260 6.25 17.68 0.08
C CYS A 260 7.70 18.14 -0.15
N ASN A 261 8.29 18.88 0.78
CA ASN A 261 9.70 19.25 0.74
C ASN A 261 10.60 18.00 0.78
N LEU A 262 10.26 17.00 1.59
CA LEU A 262 10.98 15.72 1.60
C LEU A 262 10.82 14.96 0.27
N PHE A 263 9.66 15.03 -0.38
CA PHE A 263 9.49 14.45 -1.72
C PHE A 263 10.41 15.11 -2.75
N VAL A 264 10.59 16.43 -2.70
CA VAL A 264 11.53 17.16 -3.56
C VAL A 264 12.97 16.82 -3.20
N GLN A 265 13.33 16.84 -1.91
CA GLN A 265 14.69 16.59 -1.41
C GLN A 265 15.17 15.17 -1.74
N TYR A 266 14.29 14.17 -1.66
CA TYR A 266 14.60 12.80 -2.07
C TYR A 266 14.45 12.56 -3.57
N GLY A 267 14.17 13.60 -4.36
CA GLY A 267 14.08 13.51 -5.80
C GLY A 267 12.99 12.57 -6.26
N LEU A 268 11.86 12.51 -5.56
CA LEU A 268 10.66 11.74 -5.92
C LEU A 268 9.74 12.53 -6.86
N ILE A 269 9.73 13.85 -6.68
CA ILE A 269 9.01 14.81 -7.52
C ILE A 269 9.95 15.94 -7.93
N GLN A 270 9.65 16.60 -9.04
CA GLN A 270 10.37 17.80 -9.50
C GLN A 270 9.40 18.91 -9.89
N CYS A 271 9.78 20.15 -9.59
CA CYS A 271 9.07 21.34 -10.05
C CYS A 271 9.35 21.57 -11.53
N VAL A 272 8.29 21.82 -12.32
CA VAL A 272 8.38 22.13 -13.75
C VAL A 272 7.93 23.57 -14.05
N LEU A 273 7.06 24.12 -13.21
CA LEU A 273 6.65 25.52 -13.25
C LEU A 273 6.60 26.07 -11.83
N GLU A 274 7.34 27.15 -11.59
CA GLU A 274 7.37 27.85 -10.31
C GLU A 274 6.36 29.01 -10.30
N ASP A 275 5.73 29.20 -9.15
CA ASP A 275 4.96 30.37 -8.77
C ASP A 275 5.89 31.44 -8.18
N ARG A 276 6.37 32.33 -9.04
CA ARG A 276 7.30 33.41 -8.66
C ARG A 276 6.69 34.38 -7.65
N ILE A 277 5.38 34.58 -7.66
CA ILE A 277 4.70 35.47 -6.72
C ILE A 277 4.77 34.87 -5.32
N TYR A 278 4.52 33.57 -5.20
CA TYR A 278 4.63 32.85 -3.95
C TYR A 278 6.06 32.91 -3.38
N ILE A 279 7.08 32.64 -4.20
CA ILE A 279 8.48 32.68 -3.78
C ILE A 279 8.87 34.08 -3.25
N GLN A 280 8.37 35.14 -3.89
CA GLN A 280 8.64 36.52 -3.45
C GLN A 280 8.01 36.82 -2.08
N GLN A 281 6.81 36.28 -1.83
CA GLN A 281 6.10 36.47 -0.56
C GLN A 281 6.65 35.60 0.58
N TYR A 282 7.10 34.38 0.25
CA TYR A 282 7.59 33.39 1.22
C TYR A 282 9.00 32.88 0.84
N PRO A 283 10.06 33.68 1.07
CA PRO A 283 11.41 33.32 0.65
C PRO A 283 11.99 32.07 1.34
N GLY A 284 11.38 31.62 2.44
CA GLY A 284 11.76 30.39 3.16
C GLY A 284 11.10 29.11 2.62
N GLU A 285 10.10 29.24 1.73
CA GLU A 285 9.37 28.11 1.14
C GLU A 285 9.68 27.98 -0.35
N LYS A 286 10.97 27.91 -0.67
CA LYS A 286 11.46 27.85 -2.06
C LYS A 286 11.39 26.46 -2.66
N ASP A 287 11.64 25.43 -1.85
CA ASP A 287 11.80 24.05 -2.32
C ASP A 287 10.48 23.45 -2.82
N PHE A 288 9.38 23.76 -2.14
CA PHE A 288 8.02 23.37 -2.55
C PHE A 288 7.03 24.51 -2.35
N GLN A 289 6.13 24.69 -3.32
CA GLN A 289 5.18 25.81 -3.40
C GLN A 289 3.76 25.25 -3.41
N ALA A 290 2.99 25.57 -2.37
CA ALA A 290 1.67 25.03 -2.09
C ALA A 290 0.52 25.58 -2.96
N THR A 291 0.80 25.99 -4.20
CA THR A 291 -0.14 26.79 -4.99
C THR A 291 -0.69 26.05 -6.20
N LYS A 292 -1.75 26.59 -6.79
CA LYS A 292 -2.26 26.15 -8.11
C LYS A 292 -1.31 26.55 -9.25
N GLY A 293 -0.49 27.58 -9.05
CA GLY A 293 0.46 28.11 -10.03
C GLY A 293 1.71 27.26 -10.17
N ALA A 294 2.13 26.59 -9.09
CA ALA A 294 3.25 25.67 -9.10
C ALA A 294 2.85 24.29 -9.65
N VAL A 295 3.61 23.78 -10.62
CA VAL A 295 3.35 22.49 -11.30
C VAL A 295 4.52 21.55 -11.09
N TYR A 296 4.20 20.32 -10.71
CA TYR A 296 5.14 19.25 -10.42
C TYR A 296 4.88 18.03 -11.30
N VAL A 297 5.92 17.21 -11.49
CA VAL A 297 5.85 15.88 -12.08
C VAL A 297 6.63 14.89 -11.22
N PHE A 298 6.31 13.61 -11.36
CA PHE A 298 7.15 12.55 -10.79
C PHE A 298 8.48 12.48 -11.53
N THR A 299 9.56 12.24 -10.80
CA THR A 299 10.86 11.95 -11.40
C THR A 299 10.92 10.48 -11.84
N GLU A 300 11.89 10.13 -12.68
CA GLU A 300 12.13 8.72 -13.04
C GLU A 300 12.35 7.84 -11.80
N ARG A 301 13.03 8.38 -10.77
CA ARG A 301 13.22 7.70 -9.49
C ARG A 301 11.88 7.47 -8.78
N GLY A 302 11.02 8.49 -8.71
CA GLY A 302 9.69 8.37 -8.12
C GLY A 302 8.85 7.32 -8.85
N GLU A 303 8.84 7.35 -10.17
CA GLU A 303 8.13 6.37 -11.00
C GLU A 303 8.67 4.95 -10.79
N ARG A 304 9.98 4.78 -10.62
CA ARG A 304 10.59 3.47 -10.29
C ARG A 304 10.21 2.95 -8.92
N ILE A 305 10.21 3.81 -7.89
CA ILE A 305 9.82 3.45 -6.52
C ILE A 305 8.35 3.01 -6.45
N ASN A 306 7.51 3.58 -7.30
CA ASN A 306 6.09 3.20 -7.44
C ASN A 306 5.89 1.96 -8.34
N GLY A 307 6.94 1.46 -8.99
CA GLY A 307 6.85 0.36 -9.94
C GLY A 307 6.12 0.72 -11.24
N TRP A 308 6.05 2.01 -11.58
CA TRP A 308 5.51 2.49 -12.86
C TRP A 308 6.53 2.35 -13.99
N ILE A 309 7.82 2.52 -13.67
CA ILE A 309 8.94 2.40 -14.60
C ILE A 309 9.97 1.43 -14.04
N GLY A 310 10.43 0.51 -14.89
CA GLY A 310 11.32 -0.58 -14.52
C GLY A 310 10.63 -1.92 -14.81
N ASP A 311 11.42 -2.91 -15.22
CA ASP A 311 10.91 -4.26 -15.38
C ASP A 311 10.31 -4.69 -14.04
N ARG A 312 8.98 -4.85 -13.99
CA ARG A 312 8.40 -5.83 -13.09
C ARG A 312 9.17 -7.10 -13.39
N GLU A 313 10.04 -7.51 -12.48
CA GLU A 313 10.80 -8.74 -12.61
C GLU A 313 9.81 -9.83 -13.05
N THR A 314 9.95 -10.23 -14.31
CA THR A 314 8.89 -11.02 -14.94
C THR A 314 8.75 -12.31 -14.15
N ASN A 315 7.56 -12.91 -14.13
CA ASN A 315 7.42 -14.19 -13.44
C ASN A 315 8.38 -15.25 -14.01
N THR A 316 8.78 -15.10 -15.28
CA THR A 316 9.82 -15.92 -15.92
C THR A 316 11.20 -15.66 -15.33
N THR A 317 11.61 -14.40 -15.12
CA THR A 317 12.89 -14.09 -14.45
C THR A 317 12.90 -14.59 -13.01
N ARG A 318 11.80 -14.39 -12.27
CA ARG A 318 11.63 -14.90 -10.91
C ARG A 318 11.71 -16.41 -10.83
N LEU A 319 11.02 -17.10 -11.74
CA LEU A 319 11.07 -18.56 -11.80
C LEU A 319 12.50 -19.04 -12.01
N THR A 320 13.26 -18.41 -12.92
CA THR A 320 14.68 -18.74 -13.13
C THR A 320 15.50 -18.56 -11.86
N SER A 321 15.31 -17.47 -11.12
CA SER A 321 15.99 -17.23 -9.84
C SER A 321 15.62 -18.29 -8.79
N ILE A 322 14.34 -18.59 -8.64
CA ILE A 322 13.83 -19.65 -7.74
C ILE A 322 14.42 -21.02 -8.12
N LEU A 323 14.45 -21.33 -9.42
CA LEU A 323 14.94 -22.59 -9.93
C LEU A 323 16.46 -22.70 -9.82
N ASN A 324 17.24 -21.61 -9.77
CA ASN A 324 18.69 -21.68 -9.62
C ASN A 324 19.15 -21.76 -8.16
N ASP A 325 18.34 -21.29 -7.22
CA ASP A 325 18.63 -21.31 -5.79
C ASP A 325 18.07 -22.57 -5.11
N PRO A 326 18.90 -23.46 -4.53
CA PRO A 326 18.42 -24.70 -3.91
C PRO A 326 17.43 -24.49 -2.75
N ALA A 327 17.58 -23.41 -1.97
CA ALA A 327 16.70 -23.14 -0.83
C ALA A 327 15.34 -22.61 -1.31
N LEU A 328 15.33 -21.68 -2.27
CA LEU A 328 14.08 -21.19 -2.86
C LEU A 328 13.37 -22.31 -3.65
N ARG A 329 14.12 -23.17 -4.34
CA ARG A 329 13.57 -24.33 -5.05
C ARG A 329 12.90 -25.32 -4.10
N LEU A 330 13.45 -25.55 -2.91
CA LEU A 330 12.82 -26.39 -1.89
C LEU A 330 11.48 -25.82 -1.43
N LEU A 331 11.44 -24.53 -1.09
CA LEU A 331 10.21 -23.85 -0.68
C LEU A 331 9.16 -23.87 -1.80
N PHE A 332 9.59 -23.64 -3.04
CA PHE A 332 8.71 -23.70 -4.20
C PHE A 332 8.14 -25.10 -4.42
N ARG A 333 8.94 -26.15 -4.18
CA ARG A 333 8.48 -27.55 -4.24
C ARG A 333 7.40 -27.84 -3.19
N GLU A 334 7.62 -27.43 -1.94
CA GLU A 334 6.60 -27.59 -0.89
C GLU A 334 5.29 -26.88 -1.25
N TYR A 335 5.39 -25.66 -1.77
CA TYR A 335 4.24 -24.89 -2.23
C TYR A 335 3.48 -25.58 -3.38
N LEU A 336 4.20 -26.11 -4.37
CA LEU A 336 3.58 -26.85 -5.48
C LEU A 336 2.91 -28.15 -5.01
N ARG A 337 3.46 -28.81 -4.00
CA ARG A 337 2.85 -29.98 -3.39
C ARG A 337 1.53 -29.65 -2.69
N GLU A 338 1.49 -28.55 -1.94
CA GLU A 338 0.26 -28.07 -1.28
C GLU A 338 -0.84 -27.69 -2.28
N THR A 339 -0.44 -27.22 -3.47
CA THR A 339 -1.35 -26.84 -4.56
C THR A 339 -1.63 -27.95 -5.57
N VAL A 340 -1.09 -29.15 -5.34
CA VAL A 340 -1.27 -30.34 -6.19
C VAL A 340 -0.81 -30.10 -7.63
N CYS A 341 0.33 -29.40 -7.79
CA CYS A 341 0.97 -29.08 -9.07
C CYS A 341 2.48 -29.41 -9.07
N GLU A 342 2.94 -30.27 -8.15
CA GLU A 342 4.36 -30.64 -7.95
C GLU A 342 4.96 -31.32 -9.19
N GLU A 343 4.15 -32.06 -9.95
CA GLU A 343 4.55 -32.77 -11.16
C GLU A 343 5.22 -31.86 -12.19
N ASN A 344 4.81 -30.58 -12.26
CA ASN A 344 5.38 -29.59 -13.17
C ASN A 344 6.86 -29.29 -12.86
N LEU A 345 7.20 -29.16 -11.58
CA LEU A 345 8.58 -28.91 -11.17
C LEU A 345 9.44 -30.16 -11.31
N SER A 346 8.90 -31.33 -10.95
CA SER A 346 9.59 -32.61 -11.08
C SER A 346 9.93 -32.89 -12.55
N PHE A 347 8.94 -32.81 -13.44
CA PHE A 347 9.20 -32.97 -14.88
C PHE A 347 10.23 -31.96 -15.41
N TYR A 348 10.13 -30.68 -15.02
CA TYR A 348 11.08 -29.68 -15.47
C TYR A 348 12.53 -30.05 -15.11
N LEU A 349 12.76 -30.48 -13.86
CA LEU A 349 14.08 -30.87 -13.37
C LEU A 349 14.58 -32.17 -14.02
N ASP A 350 13.71 -33.17 -14.17
CA ASP A 350 14.08 -34.44 -14.76
C ASP A 350 14.43 -34.28 -16.26
N VAL A 351 13.76 -33.38 -16.98
CA VAL A 351 14.12 -33.03 -18.36
C VAL A 351 15.44 -32.25 -18.42
N VAL A 352 15.74 -31.38 -17.45
CA VAL A 352 17.08 -30.73 -17.36
C VAL A 352 18.18 -31.78 -17.18
N GLU A 353 17.95 -32.80 -16.35
CA GLU A 353 18.91 -33.88 -16.14
C GLU A 353 19.04 -34.79 -17.37
N PHE A 354 17.92 -35.15 -17.99
CA PHE A 354 17.90 -35.89 -19.25
C PHE A 354 18.67 -35.17 -20.36
N ASP A 355 18.47 -33.86 -20.52
CA ASP A 355 19.13 -33.06 -21.55
C ASP A 355 20.66 -32.97 -21.32
N LYS A 356 21.10 -32.91 -20.05
CA LYS A 356 22.52 -33.01 -19.70
C LYS A 356 23.10 -34.37 -20.10
N SER A 357 22.40 -35.46 -19.77
CA SER A 357 22.81 -36.83 -20.11
C SER A 357 22.82 -37.06 -21.62
N PHE A 358 21.83 -36.55 -22.34
CA PHE A 358 21.74 -36.61 -23.80
C PHE A 358 22.89 -35.84 -24.48
N LYS A 359 23.24 -34.64 -23.98
CA LYS A 359 24.35 -33.84 -24.52
C LYS A 359 25.73 -34.44 -24.22
N ALA A 360 25.85 -35.19 -23.13
CA ALA A 360 27.09 -35.86 -22.73
C ALA A 360 27.27 -37.26 -23.35
N ILE A 361 26.35 -37.70 -24.21
CA ILE A 361 26.33 -39.06 -24.73
C ILE A 361 27.49 -39.32 -25.70
N ASP A 362 28.17 -40.46 -25.53
CA ASP A 362 29.10 -40.96 -26.53
C ASP A 362 28.34 -41.76 -27.59
N VAL A 363 28.14 -41.14 -28.76
CA VAL A 363 27.38 -41.70 -29.88
C VAL A 363 28.00 -43.01 -30.41
N ASN A 364 29.29 -43.24 -30.16
CA ASN A 364 29.97 -44.48 -30.58
C ASN A 364 29.68 -45.67 -29.65
N ARG A 365 28.99 -45.44 -28.53
CA ARG A 365 28.59 -46.48 -27.58
C ARG A 365 27.08 -46.74 -27.67
N PRO A 366 26.63 -47.78 -28.40
CA PRO A 366 25.20 -48.06 -28.60
C PRO A 366 24.45 -48.35 -27.29
N ASP A 367 25.13 -48.88 -26.28
CA ASP A 367 24.56 -49.12 -24.95
C ASP A 367 24.15 -47.80 -24.25
N ALA A 368 24.95 -46.73 -24.40
CA ALA A 368 24.63 -45.43 -23.82
C ALA A 368 23.41 -44.79 -24.49
N VAL A 369 23.28 -44.95 -25.81
CA VAL A 369 22.10 -44.51 -26.59
C VAL A 369 20.85 -45.26 -26.14
N ARG A 370 20.95 -46.57 -25.90
CA ARG A 370 19.87 -47.41 -25.38
C ARG A 370 19.42 -47.00 -23.98
N GLU A 371 20.37 -46.75 -23.09
CA GLU A 371 20.10 -46.32 -21.71
C GLU A 371 19.40 -44.95 -21.67
N THR A 372 19.89 -43.99 -22.46
CA THR A 372 19.29 -42.65 -22.55
C THR A 372 17.88 -42.71 -23.17
N LEU A 373 17.68 -43.58 -24.17
CA LEU A 373 16.36 -43.82 -24.74
C LEU A 373 15.40 -44.49 -23.74
N ALA A 374 15.88 -45.43 -22.92
CA ALA A 374 15.09 -46.02 -21.84
C ALA A 374 14.68 -44.97 -20.79
N ALA A 375 15.58 -44.04 -20.44
CA ALA A 375 15.26 -42.90 -19.57
C ALA A 375 14.18 -41.99 -20.17
N ALA A 376 14.23 -41.74 -21.48
CA ALA A 376 13.17 -41.01 -22.20
C ALA A 376 11.80 -41.73 -22.11
N TYR A 377 11.75 -43.05 -22.23
CA TYR A 377 10.53 -43.83 -22.01
C TYR A 377 10.03 -43.75 -20.57
N GLY A 378 10.94 -43.74 -19.59
CA GLY A 378 10.60 -43.52 -18.18
C GLY A 378 9.89 -42.19 -17.96
N LEU A 379 10.45 -41.10 -18.50
CA LEU A 379 9.85 -39.76 -18.42
C LEU A 379 8.48 -39.69 -19.10
N TYR A 380 8.36 -40.27 -20.29
CA TYR A 380 7.10 -40.30 -21.01
C TYR A 380 6.02 -41.03 -20.20
N ASN A 381 6.32 -42.22 -19.68
CA ASN A 381 5.36 -43.01 -18.91
C ASN A 381 4.96 -42.36 -17.58
N ALA A 382 5.88 -41.63 -16.95
CA ALA A 382 5.64 -40.97 -15.67
C ALA A 382 4.77 -39.71 -15.78
N PHE A 383 4.96 -38.90 -16.85
CA PHE A 383 4.41 -37.55 -16.92
C PHE A 383 3.53 -37.23 -18.15
N LEU A 384 3.65 -38.01 -19.22
CA LEU A 384 3.06 -37.66 -20.53
C LEU A 384 2.14 -38.72 -21.12
N ALA A 385 2.28 -39.97 -20.69
CA ALA A 385 1.43 -41.05 -21.12
C ALA A 385 -0.02 -40.80 -20.64
N PRO A 386 -1.04 -41.16 -21.44
CA PRO A 386 -2.43 -41.03 -21.04
C PRO A 386 -2.71 -41.78 -19.73
N GLY A 387 -3.27 -41.10 -18.73
CA GLY A 387 -3.54 -41.70 -17.42
C GLY A 387 -2.30 -41.91 -16.55
N SER A 388 -1.21 -41.19 -16.85
CA SER A 388 -0.02 -41.19 -16.00
C SER A 388 -0.34 -40.59 -14.62
N PRO A 389 0.30 -41.09 -13.54
CA PRO A 389 0.02 -40.65 -12.18
C PRO A 389 0.41 -39.17 -11.94
N CYS A 390 1.31 -38.64 -12.77
CA CYS A 390 1.81 -37.27 -12.73
C CYS A 390 1.55 -36.55 -14.06
N GLU A 391 0.36 -36.76 -14.65
CA GLU A 391 0.03 -36.26 -15.99
C GLU A 391 0.09 -34.72 -16.08
N LEU A 392 0.92 -34.23 -17.01
CA LEU A 392 1.15 -32.79 -17.19
C LEU A 392 0.05 -32.11 -17.99
N ASN A 393 -0.24 -30.85 -17.64
CA ASN A 393 -1.14 -29.98 -18.39
C ASN A 393 -0.42 -29.25 -19.55
N ILE A 394 -0.19 -29.96 -20.66
CA ILE A 394 0.41 -29.44 -21.89
C ILE A 394 -0.58 -29.48 -23.05
N ASP A 395 -0.26 -28.78 -24.16
CA ASP A 395 -1.17 -28.73 -25.30
C ASP A 395 -1.40 -30.11 -25.95
N HIS A 396 -2.60 -30.30 -26.52
CA HIS A 396 -3.02 -31.57 -27.11
C HIS A 396 -2.14 -31.97 -28.30
N THR A 397 -1.70 -31.00 -29.10
CA THR A 397 -0.87 -31.22 -30.30
C THR A 397 0.48 -31.82 -29.96
N LEU A 398 1.16 -31.29 -28.95
CA LEU A 398 2.46 -31.73 -28.47
C LEU A 398 2.35 -33.11 -27.83
N ARG A 399 1.27 -33.37 -27.09
CA ARG A 399 0.99 -34.70 -26.54
C ARG A 399 0.82 -35.74 -27.65
N GLN A 400 0.09 -35.40 -28.71
CA GLN A 400 -0.09 -36.29 -29.86
C GLN A 400 1.21 -36.52 -30.63
N ASP A 401 2.03 -35.49 -30.81
CA ASP A 401 3.36 -35.58 -31.42
C ASP A 401 4.27 -36.52 -30.61
N MET A 402 4.30 -36.38 -29.28
CA MET A 402 5.08 -37.24 -28.40
C MET A 402 4.60 -38.68 -28.41
N ALA A 403 3.30 -38.93 -28.29
CA ALA A 403 2.75 -40.28 -28.35
C ALA A 403 3.06 -40.98 -29.69
N SER A 404 2.93 -40.25 -30.80
CA SER A 404 3.24 -40.75 -32.15
C SER A 404 4.72 -41.07 -32.30
N ARG A 405 5.61 -40.23 -31.72
CA ARG A 405 7.06 -40.44 -31.82
C ARG A 405 7.53 -41.58 -30.92
N MET A 406 7.03 -41.67 -29.69
CA MET A 406 7.36 -42.73 -28.73
C MET A 406 6.87 -44.12 -29.20
N THR A 407 5.82 -44.19 -30.02
CA THR A 407 5.36 -45.45 -30.65
C THR A 407 6.21 -45.85 -31.86
N ARG A 408 6.79 -44.88 -32.57
CA ARG A 408 7.59 -45.11 -33.79
C ARG A 408 9.05 -45.47 -33.50
N THR A 409 9.57 -45.11 -32.32
CA THR A 409 10.95 -45.36 -31.84
C THR A 409 11.32 -46.84 -31.62
N VAL A 410 10.42 -47.79 -31.89
CA VAL A 410 10.68 -49.25 -31.79
C VAL A 410 11.44 -49.77 -33.04
N ALA A 411 12.38 -48.99 -33.59
CA ALA A 411 13.14 -49.35 -34.79
C ALA A 411 14.33 -50.27 -34.47
N LYS A 412 14.56 -51.27 -35.33
CA LYS A 412 15.48 -52.41 -35.12
C LYS A 412 16.97 -52.13 -35.41
N ASP A 413 17.33 -50.92 -35.87
CA ASP A 413 18.67 -50.60 -36.37
C ASP A 413 19.40 -49.54 -35.52
N ASP A 414 20.62 -49.83 -35.07
CA ASP A 414 21.42 -48.99 -34.14
C ASP A 414 21.66 -47.55 -34.65
N SER A 415 21.84 -47.36 -35.95
CA SER A 415 22.03 -46.02 -36.55
C SER A 415 20.77 -45.15 -36.53
N SER A 416 19.58 -45.76 -36.46
CA SER A 416 18.29 -45.05 -36.42
C SER A 416 17.86 -44.63 -35.00
N MET A 417 18.48 -45.23 -33.98
CA MET A 417 18.17 -45.00 -32.57
C MET A 417 18.55 -43.59 -32.13
N TYR A 418 19.75 -43.13 -32.52
CA TYR A 418 20.23 -41.80 -32.16
C TYR A 418 19.42 -40.67 -32.82
N ALA A 419 19.05 -40.83 -34.09
CA ALA A 419 18.18 -39.88 -34.79
C ALA A 419 16.81 -39.76 -34.10
N SER A 420 16.26 -40.88 -33.65
CA SER A 420 14.98 -40.89 -32.95
C SER A 420 15.08 -40.30 -31.54
N LEU A 421 16.18 -40.55 -30.83
CA LEU A 421 16.46 -39.93 -29.52
C LEU A 421 16.57 -38.40 -29.63
N LYS A 422 17.21 -37.90 -30.69
CA LYS A 422 17.31 -36.45 -30.95
C LYS A 422 15.95 -35.81 -31.17
N ASP A 423 15.05 -36.47 -31.90
CA ASP A 423 13.70 -35.97 -32.11
C ASP A 423 12.87 -35.97 -30.80
N VAL A 424 13.04 -37.00 -29.97
CA VAL A 424 12.40 -37.08 -28.65
C VAL A 424 12.93 -35.98 -27.73
N ALA A 425 14.23 -35.72 -27.74
CA ALA A 425 14.83 -34.62 -26.97
C ALA A 425 14.26 -33.25 -27.37
N ALA A 426 14.07 -32.99 -28.67
CA ALA A 426 13.45 -31.75 -29.16
C ALA A 426 11.98 -31.61 -28.69
N LEU A 427 11.24 -32.71 -28.58
CA LEU A 427 9.87 -32.69 -28.05
C LEU A 427 9.86 -32.45 -26.53
N PHE A 428 10.80 -33.02 -25.78
CA PHE A 428 10.95 -32.73 -24.36
C PHE A 428 11.33 -31.28 -24.10
N GLU A 429 12.19 -30.67 -24.93
CA GLU A 429 12.53 -29.25 -24.82
C GLU A 429 11.29 -28.36 -25.00
N ARG A 430 10.45 -28.67 -26.00
CA ARG A 430 9.17 -27.96 -26.20
C ARG A 430 8.23 -28.13 -25.00
N ALA A 431 8.11 -29.35 -24.46
CA ALA A 431 7.27 -29.63 -23.31
C ALA A 431 7.78 -28.89 -22.05
N GLN A 432 9.09 -28.91 -21.82
CA GLN A 432 9.74 -28.19 -20.73
C GLN A 432 9.48 -26.68 -20.80
N GLN A 433 9.55 -26.08 -21.98
CA GLN A 433 9.23 -24.66 -22.17
C GLN A 433 7.77 -24.33 -21.86
N GLN A 434 6.83 -25.23 -22.18
CA GLN A 434 5.42 -25.04 -21.83
C GLN A 434 5.19 -25.12 -20.32
N VAL A 435 5.79 -26.13 -19.67
CA VAL A 435 5.70 -26.32 -18.22
C VAL A 435 6.34 -25.15 -17.46
N PHE A 436 7.48 -24.63 -17.96
CA PHE A 436 8.10 -23.42 -17.42
C PHE A 436 7.16 -22.21 -17.50
N LYS A 437 6.54 -21.97 -18.66
CA LYS A 437 5.58 -20.88 -18.84
C LYS A 437 4.33 -21.07 -17.98
N LEU A 438 3.87 -22.30 -17.79
CA LEU A 438 2.75 -22.63 -16.92
C LEU A 438 3.06 -22.26 -15.46
N MET A 439 4.21 -22.72 -14.94
CA MET A 439 4.64 -22.38 -13.58
C MET A 439 4.88 -20.88 -13.38
N ALA A 440 5.47 -20.20 -14.37
CA ALA A 440 5.66 -18.75 -14.34
C ALA A 440 4.32 -17.98 -14.40
N GLY A 441 3.37 -18.47 -15.19
CA GLY A 441 2.07 -17.83 -15.37
C GLY A 441 1.15 -17.98 -14.15
N ASP A 442 1.09 -19.17 -13.56
CA ASP A 442 0.11 -19.51 -12.54
C ASP A 442 0.70 -19.68 -11.12
N SER A 443 1.80 -20.42 -10.99
CA SER A 443 2.35 -20.79 -9.68
C SER A 443 3.17 -19.68 -9.03
N VAL A 444 4.04 -18.99 -9.77
CA VAL A 444 4.96 -17.97 -9.24
C VAL A 444 4.24 -16.75 -8.62
N PRO A 445 3.19 -16.17 -9.22
CA PRO A 445 2.44 -15.07 -8.61
C PRO A 445 1.80 -15.42 -7.27
N LYS A 446 1.40 -16.69 -7.11
CA LYS A 446 0.76 -17.17 -5.88
C LYS A 446 1.81 -17.53 -4.84
N PHE A 447 2.91 -18.17 -5.24
CA PHE A 447 4.04 -18.49 -4.38
C PHE A 447 4.68 -17.24 -3.75
N THR A 448 4.90 -16.19 -4.55
CA THR A 448 5.53 -14.94 -4.08
C THR A 448 4.69 -14.16 -3.06
N ARG A 449 3.40 -14.51 -2.93
CA ARG A 449 2.49 -13.96 -1.91
C ARG A 449 2.36 -14.86 -0.67
N SER A 450 3.00 -16.03 -0.68
CA SER A 450 2.94 -16.96 0.44
C SER A 450 3.77 -16.45 1.64
N PRO A 451 3.31 -16.66 2.89
CA PRO A 451 4.06 -16.22 4.07
C PRO A 451 5.48 -16.80 4.15
N ARG A 452 5.65 -18.08 3.79
CA ARG A 452 6.96 -18.78 3.78
C ARG A 452 7.97 -18.16 2.82
N TYR A 453 7.52 -17.68 1.65
CA TYR A 453 8.41 -16.98 0.72
C TYR A 453 8.83 -15.62 1.27
N VAL A 454 7.92 -14.88 1.90
CA VAL A 454 8.18 -13.54 2.44
C VAL A 454 9.17 -13.60 3.61
N GLU A 455 9.09 -14.62 4.47
CA GLU A 455 10.05 -14.83 5.57
C GLU A 455 11.48 -15.03 5.06
N VAL A 456 11.67 -15.88 4.04
CA VAL A 456 13.02 -16.21 3.52
C VAL A 456 13.55 -15.17 2.53
N ALA A 457 12.68 -14.54 1.73
CA ALA A 457 13.07 -13.46 0.83
C ALA A 457 13.31 -12.14 1.57
N GLY A 458 12.61 -11.90 2.68
CA GLY A 458 12.81 -10.73 3.54
C GLY A 458 14.23 -10.65 4.10
N ASP A 459 14.82 -11.78 4.50
CA ASP A 459 16.21 -11.84 4.98
C ASP A 459 17.24 -11.54 3.88
N LYS A 460 16.98 -11.94 2.63
CA LYS A 460 17.92 -11.71 1.52
C LYS A 460 18.03 -10.24 1.09
N PHE A 461 16.94 -9.47 1.18
CA PHE A 461 16.99 -8.02 0.92
C PHE A 461 17.61 -7.23 2.07
N CYS A 462 17.74 -7.82 3.27
CA CYS A 462 18.44 -7.19 4.39
C CYS A 462 19.97 -7.35 4.36
N ASP A 463 20.49 -8.34 3.62
CA ASP A 463 21.93 -8.64 3.60
C ASP A 463 22.70 -7.99 2.44
N GLU A 464 22.05 -7.58 1.34
CA GLU A 464 22.72 -6.82 0.26
C GLU A 464 23.12 -5.39 0.69
N ASP A 465 22.46 -4.80 1.69
CA ASP A 465 22.77 -3.45 2.20
C ASP A 465 23.95 -3.42 3.19
N ARG A 466 24.55 -4.56 3.54
CA ARG A 466 25.73 -4.60 4.44
C ARG A 466 27.08 -4.41 3.75
N HIS A 467 27.12 -4.36 2.43
CA HIS A 467 28.36 -4.17 1.67
C HIS A 467 28.42 -2.79 0.98
N SER A 468 28.27 -1.73 1.78
CA SER A 468 28.76 -0.40 1.41
C SER A 468 30.22 -0.26 1.89
N PRO A 469 31.18 0.17 1.05
CA PRO A 469 32.61 0.22 1.40
C PRO A 469 32.98 1.42 2.28
N PHE A 470 32.15 1.77 3.27
CA PHE A 470 32.35 2.94 4.13
C PHE A 470 32.36 2.64 5.64
N SER A 471 32.53 1.39 6.08
CA SER A 471 32.59 1.08 7.53
C SER A 471 33.99 0.83 8.12
N ASP A 472 35.08 0.87 7.35
CA ASP A 472 36.43 0.68 7.89
C ASP A 472 37.22 1.99 7.98
N ARG A 473 36.85 2.85 8.92
CA ARG A 473 37.74 3.91 9.41
C ARG A 473 37.33 4.51 10.75
N ALA A 474 37.29 3.69 11.81
CA ALA A 474 37.35 4.21 13.18
C ALA A 474 37.73 3.12 14.19
N ARG A 475 38.95 2.58 14.13
CA ARG A 475 39.53 1.85 15.26
C ARG A 475 41.06 1.80 15.26
N THR A 476 41.69 2.97 15.22
CA THR A 476 43.06 3.13 15.74
C THR A 476 43.23 4.55 16.25
N GLY A 477 43.41 4.69 17.57
CA GLY A 477 43.76 5.95 18.22
C GLY A 477 44.11 5.67 19.67
N LYS A 478 45.42 5.48 19.90
CA LYS A 478 46.06 5.75 21.19
C LYS A 478 45.88 7.21 21.55
#